data_AF-A0AAN0MHC2-F1
#
_entry.id   AF-A0AAN0MHC2-F1
#
_cell.length_a   1.000
_cell.length_b   1.000
_cell.length_c   1.000
_cell.angle_alpha   90.00
_cell.angle_beta   90.00
_cell.angle_gamma   90.00
#
_symmetry.space_group_name_H-M   'P 1'
#
loop_
_entity.id
_entity.type
_entity.pdbx_description
1 polymer ?
#
loop_
_entity_poly.entity_id
_entity_poly.type
_entity_poly.pdbx_seq_one_letter_code
_entity_poly.pdbx_strand_id
1 'polypeptide(L)'
;MVRDDVDDAQAVKTLAHEAGHVILHPDQQGRECRGILEVEAESVAYMVTSAHGLDSSQYTFNYVAGWALNAVTEQRDLADILRSTGQRVIGAADLILQTTQPAPTVTDTALDALESDIRVQTDPMRWEAVSVDEAITPEPPIVPSPALVPSVGRLP
;
A
#
# COMPACT_ATOMS: atom_id res chain seq x y z
N MET A 1 18.33 10.56 15.83
CA MET A 1 19.44 9.69 15.41
C MET A 1 19.27 8.41 16.20
N VAL A 2 18.71 7.38 15.56
CA VAL A 2 18.62 6.03 16.15
C VAL A 2 20.05 5.49 16.26
N ARG A 3 20.37 4.83 17.36
CA ARG A 3 21.72 4.31 17.62
C ARG A 3 21.90 3.01 16.82
N ASP A 4 23.10 2.82 16.25
CA ASP A 4 23.46 1.63 15.44
C ASP A 4 23.41 0.29 16.23
N ASP A 5 23.18 0.34 17.55
CA ASP A 5 23.08 -0.81 18.45
C ASP A 5 21.63 -1.18 18.83
N VAL A 6 20.64 -0.41 18.38
CA VAL A 6 19.23 -0.80 18.48
C VAL A 6 18.91 -1.60 17.23
N ASP A 7 18.67 -2.89 17.40
CA ASP A 7 18.10 -3.73 16.36
C ASP A 7 16.85 -3.03 15.80
N ASP A 8 16.79 -2.82 14.48
CA ASP A 8 15.68 -2.14 13.80
C ASP A 8 14.32 -2.73 14.23
N ALA A 9 14.29 -4.03 14.56
CA ALA A 9 13.14 -4.70 15.13
C ALA A 9 12.63 -4.07 16.44
N GLN A 10 13.54 -3.69 17.34
CA GLN A 10 13.20 -3.06 18.62
C GLN A 10 12.71 -1.63 18.44
N ALA A 11 13.31 -0.86 17.54
CA ALA A 11 12.85 0.49 17.24
C ALA A 11 11.43 0.48 16.66
N VAL A 12 11.17 -0.40 15.68
CA VAL A 12 9.83 -0.55 15.09
C VAL A 12 8.82 -1.06 16.11
N LYS A 13 9.21 -2.02 16.94
CA LYS A 13 8.38 -2.52 18.05
C LYS A 13 7.94 -1.38 18.96
N THR A 14 8.87 -0.58 19.47
CA THR A 14 8.55 0.51 20.39
C THR A 14 7.62 1.52 19.72
N LEU A 15 7.92 1.91 18.48
CA LEU A 15 7.07 2.87 17.76
C LEU A 15 5.64 2.33 17.54
N ALA A 16 5.51 1.07 17.15
CA ALA A 16 4.22 0.43 16.93
C ALA A 16 3.43 0.24 18.23
N HIS A 17 4.11 -0.03 19.35
CA HIS A 17 3.50 -0.09 20.69
C HIS A 17 2.89 1.26 21.08
N GLU A 18 3.66 2.35 20.97
CA GLU A 18 3.16 3.70 21.28
C GLU A 18 2.04 4.15 20.34
N ALA A 19 2.13 3.79 19.04
CA ALA A 19 1.05 4.02 18.10
C ALA A 19 -0.24 3.26 18.49
N GLY A 20 -0.09 2.03 18.98
CA GLY A 20 -1.19 1.24 19.56
C GLY A 20 -1.89 1.97 20.69
N HIS A 21 -1.13 2.54 21.64
CA HIS A 21 -1.70 3.36 22.74
C HIS A 21 -2.47 4.58 22.22
N VAL A 22 -1.93 5.30 21.24
CA VAL A 22 -2.58 6.50 20.68
C VAL A 22 -3.88 6.15 19.95
N ILE A 23 -3.89 5.05 19.19
CA ILE A 23 -5.04 4.63 18.39
C ILE A 23 -6.15 4.05 19.28
N LEU A 24 -5.79 3.19 20.23
CA LEU A 24 -6.76 2.45 21.04
C LEU A 24 -7.19 3.20 22.29
N HIS A 25 -6.30 4.02 22.85
CA HIS A 25 -6.46 4.63 24.17
C HIS A 25 -6.10 6.13 24.16
N PRO A 26 -6.73 6.95 23.29
CA PRO A 26 -6.39 8.37 23.13
C PRO A 26 -6.60 9.20 24.40
N ASP A 27 -7.58 8.81 25.21
CA ASP A 27 -7.89 9.41 26.51
C ASP A 27 -7.60 8.38 27.60
N GLN A 28 -6.34 8.21 28.04
CA GLN A 28 -5.92 7.29 29.12
C GLN A 28 -6.55 7.56 30.52
N GLN A 29 -7.70 8.24 30.54
CA GLN A 29 -8.58 8.61 31.64
C GLN A 29 -9.50 7.45 32.09
N GLY A 30 -9.55 6.34 31.35
CA GLY A 30 -10.45 5.22 31.59
C GLY A 30 -10.04 4.33 32.77
N ARG A 31 -11.04 3.77 33.48
CA ARG A 31 -10.90 2.75 34.54
C ARG A 31 -10.39 1.39 34.04
N GLU A 32 -9.90 1.32 32.80
CA GLU A 32 -9.40 0.09 32.24
C GLU A 32 -8.11 -0.31 32.95
N CYS A 33 -7.99 -1.59 33.30
CA CYS A 33 -6.80 -2.09 33.96
C CYS A 33 -5.59 -1.80 33.06
N ARG A 34 -4.59 -1.06 33.56
CA ARG A 34 -3.37 -0.75 32.82
C ARG A 34 -2.80 -1.94 32.05
N GLY A 35 -2.82 -3.13 32.65
CA GLY A 35 -2.36 -4.36 31.99
C GLY A 35 -3.11 -4.75 30.71
N ILE A 36 -4.38 -4.39 30.56
CA ILE A 36 -5.16 -4.62 29.34
C ILE A 36 -4.66 -3.68 28.23
N LEU A 37 -4.46 -2.40 28.56
CA LEU A 37 -3.94 -1.39 27.64
C LEU A 37 -2.58 -1.82 27.07
N GLU A 38 -1.68 -2.26 27.95
CA GLU A 38 -0.34 -2.75 27.55
C GLU A 38 -0.45 -4.02 26.69
N VAL A 39 -1.37 -4.94 27.00
CA VAL A 39 -1.58 -6.16 26.20
C VAL A 39 -2.09 -5.82 24.81
N GLU A 40 -3.02 -4.88 24.68
CA GLU A 40 -3.52 -4.44 23.37
C GLU A 40 -2.42 -3.77 22.55
N ALA A 41 -1.69 -2.82 23.14
CA ALA A 41 -0.57 -2.13 22.49
C ALA A 41 0.55 -3.10 22.09
N GLU A 42 0.92 -4.04 22.94
CA GLU A 42 1.94 -5.05 22.64
C GLU A 42 1.47 -6.01 21.54
N SER A 43 0.16 -6.31 21.47
CA SER A 43 -0.42 -7.13 20.40
C SER A 43 -0.37 -6.41 19.05
N VAL A 44 -0.63 -5.10 19.02
CA VAL A 44 -0.49 -4.26 17.81
C VAL A 44 0.97 -4.27 17.35
N ALA A 45 1.91 -4.03 18.28
CA ALA A 45 3.34 -4.03 17.98
C ALA A 45 3.79 -5.35 17.36
N TYR A 46 3.35 -6.48 17.94
CA TYR A 46 3.65 -7.82 17.44
C TYR A 46 3.18 -8.02 16.00
N MET A 47 1.92 -7.67 15.69
CA MET A 47 1.36 -7.81 14.34
C MET A 47 2.11 -6.96 13.32
N VAL A 48 2.41 -5.70 13.67
CA VAL A 48 3.15 -4.78 12.78
C VAL A 48 4.57 -5.30 12.55
N THR A 49 5.32 -5.64 13.59
CA THR A 49 6.69 -6.16 13.41
C THR A 49 6.73 -7.46 12.62
N SER A 50 5.74 -8.34 12.82
CA SER A 50 5.62 -9.60 12.08
C SER A 50 5.33 -9.38 10.60
N ALA A 51 4.45 -8.43 10.26
CA ALA A 51 4.14 -8.08 8.87
C ALA A 51 5.35 -7.46 8.14
N HIS A 52 6.25 -6.81 8.88
CA HIS A 52 7.53 -6.31 8.35
C HIS A 52 8.65 -7.36 8.35
N GLY A 53 8.36 -8.61 8.73
CA GLY A 53 9.35 -9.71 8.73
C GLY A 53 10.45 -9.56 9.79
N LEU A 54 10.23 -8.72 10.80
CA LEU A 54 11.19 -8.48 11.88
C LEU A 54 11.10 -9.59 12.94
N ASP A 55 12.24 -9.96 13.55
CA ASP A 55 12.26 -11.04 14.55
C ASP A 55 11.42 -10.67 15.79
N SER A 56 10.28 -11.34 15.93
CA SER A 56 9.33 -11.18 17.03
C SER A 56 9.53 -12.24 18.13
N SER A 57 10.65 -12.98 18.14
CA SER A 57 10.90 -14.09 19.08
C SER A 57 10.91 -13.66 20.56
N GLN A 58 11.06 -12.37 20.85
CA GLN A 58 11.07 -11.82 22.21
C GLN A 58 9.68 -11.53 22.79
N TYR A 59 8.60 -11.64 22.01
CA TYR A 59 7.24 -11.40 22.52
C TYR A 59 6.78 -12.59 23.37
N THR A 60 6.57 -12.37 24.67
CA THR A 60 5.96 -13.34 25.58
C THR A 60 4.59 -12.83 26.04
N PHE A 61 3.53 -13.35 25.44
CA PHE A 61 2.13 -13.05 25.82
C PHE A 61 1.73 -13.79 27.11
N ASN A 62 2.45 -13.59 28.22
CA ASN A 62 2.23 -14.35 29.46
C ASN A 62 1.07 -13.87 30.34
N TYR A 63 0.22 -12.93 29.89
CA TYR A 63 -0.80 -12.32 30.75
C TYR A 63 -2.23 -12.30 30.18
N VAL A 64 -2.44 -12.79 28.95
CA VAL A 64 -3.72 -12.61 28.23
C VAL A 64 -4.88 -13.40 28.84
N ALA A 65 -4.62 -14.58 29.42
CA ALA A 65 -5.68 -15.42 29.99
C ALA A 65 -6.21 -14.88 31.34
N GLY A 66 -5.37 -14.25 32.15
CA GLY A 66 -5.73 -13.84 33.52
C GLY A 66 -6.64 -12.62 33.56
N TRP A 67 -6.43 -11.63 32.69
CA TRP A 67 -7.25 -10.41 32.68
C TRP A 67 -8.63 -10.67 32.07
N ALA A 68 -8.72 -11.48 31.02
CA ALA A 68 -9.96 -11.69 30.29
C ALA A 68 -11.00 -12.39 31.16
N LEU A 69 -10.57 -13.32 32.03
CA LEU A 69 -11.41 -13.96 33.04
C LEU A 69 -11.92 -12.97 34.09
N ASN A 70 -11.10 -11.99 34.49
CA ASN A 70 -11.50 -10.96 35.47
C ASN A 70 -12.40 -9.87 34.87
N ALA A 71 -12.47 -9.76 33.54
CA ALA A 71 -13.33 -8.82 32.83
C ALA A 71 -14.73 -9.39 32.54
N VAL A 72 -14.95 -10.69 32.77
CA VAL A 72 -16.25 -11.34 32.61
C VAL A 72 -17.24 -10.72 33.60
N THR A 73 -18.41 -10.36 33.09
CA THR A 73 -19.54 -9.86 33.89
C THR A 73 -20.79 -10.67 33.55
N GLU A 74 -21.87 -10.49 34.30
CA GLU A 74 -23.15 -11.14 33.97
C GLU A 74 -23.68 -10.77 32.57
N GLN A 75 -23.23 -9.65 32.01
CA GLN A 75 -23.67 -9.10 30.72
C GLN A 75 -22.66 -9.29 29.57
N ARG A 76 -21.43 -9.72 29.87
CA ARG A 76 -20.35 -9.92 28.90
C ARG A 76 -19.60 -11.19 29.23
N ASP A 77 -19.71 -12.18 28.35
CA ASP A 77 -18.92 -13.41 28.49
C ASP A 77 -17.48 -13.19 28.04
N LEU A 78 -16.64 -14.18 28.34
CA LEU A 78 -15.23 -14.17 27.97
C LEU A 78 -15.02 -14.09 26.45
N ALA A 79 -15.86 -14.76 25.67
CA ALA A 79 -15.71 -14.83 24.22
C ALA A 79 -15.97 -13.45 23.57
N ASP A 80 -16.94 -12.70 24.07
CA ASP A 80 -17.25 -11.35 23.63
C ASP A 80 -16.15 -10.36 23.98
N ILE A 81 -15.55 -10.50 25.16
CA ILE A 81 -14.40 -9.69 25.58
C ILE A 81 -13.20 -9.96 24.68
N LEU A 82 -12.86 -11.24 24.45
CA LEU A 82 -11.76 -11.63 23.57
C LEU A 82 -12.01 -11.17 22.12
N ARG A 83 -13.24 -11.34 21.61
CA ARG A 83 -13.58 -10.93 20.24
C ARG A 83 -13.50 -9.43 20.06
N SER A 84 -14.09 -8.66 20.97
CA SER A 84 -14.06 -7.19 20.88
C SER A 84 -12.64 -6.64 21.02
N THR A 85 -11.83 -7.25 21.88
CA THR A 85 -10.40 -6.88 22.04
C THR A 85 -9.59 -7.23 20.80
N GLY A 86 -9.76 -8.44 20.26
CA GLY A 86 -9.13 -8.84 19.02
C GLY A 86 -9.50 -7.93 17.85
N GLN A 87 -10.77 -7.53 17.72
CA GLN A 87 -11.22 -6.59 16.70
C GLN A 87 -10.54 -5.22 16.80
N ARG A 88 -10.41 -4.67 18.03
CA ARG A 88 -9.70 -3.41 18.26
C ARG A 88 -8.23 -3.51 17.84
N VAL A 89 -7.53 -4.52 18.35
CA VAL A 89 -6.10 -4.75 18.05
C VAL A 89 -5.87 -4.92 16.55
N ILE A 90 -6.66 -5.77 15.88
CA ILE A 90 -6.53 -6.00 14.43
C ILE A 90 -6.79 -4.70 13.67
N GLY A 91 -7.83 -3.94 14.04
CA GLY A 91 -8.12 -2.67 13.39
C GLY A 91 -7.00 -1.64 13.55
N ALA A 92 -6.41 -1.53 14.75
CA ALA A 92 -5.29 -0.63 14.97
C ALA A 92 -4.02 -1.04 14.20
N ALA A 93 -3.70 -2.34 14.20
CA ALA A 93 -2.58 -2.86 13.40
C ALA A 93 -2.79 -2.61 11.90
N ASP A 94 -4.00 -2.84 11.39
CA ASP A 94 -4.35 -2.60 10.00
C ASP A 94 -4.18 -1.13 9.60
N LEU A 95 -4.59 -0.17 10.44
CA LEU A 95 -4.37 1.26 10.20
C LEU A 95 -2.87 1.61 10.05
N ILE A 96 -2.02 1.03 10.90
CA ILE A 96 -0.56 1.22 10.83
C ILE A 96 0.00 0.58 9.56
N LEU A 97 -0.46 -0.63 9.21
CA LEU A 97 0.00 -1.35 8.02
C LEU A 97 -0.43 -0.68 6.73
N GLN A 98 -1.64 -0.14 6.63
CA GLN A 98 -2.08 0.62 5.46
C GLN A 98 -1.15 1.81 5.16
N THR A 99 -0.51 2.38 6.19
CA THR A 99 0.43 3.50 6.04
C THR A 99 1.86 3.03 5.75
N THR A 100 2.28 1.90 6.31
CA THR A 100 3.68 1.43 6.27
C THR A 100 3.95 0.36 5.21
N GLN A 101 2.91 -0.36 4.79
CA GLN A 101 2.86 -1.35 3.72
C GLN A 101 1.54 -1.19 2.95
N PRO A 102 1.36 -0.08 2.21
CA PRO A 102 0.15 0.11 1.44
C PRO A 102 -0.01 -1.03 0.43
N ALA A 103 -1.23 -1.57 0.32
CA ALA A 103 -1.54 -2.49 -0.75
C ALA A 103 -1.24 -1.81 -2.10
N PRO A 104 -0.68 -2.53 -3.08
CA PRO A 104 -0.42 -1.96 -4.40
C PRO A 104 -1.73 -1.41 -4.95
N THR A 105 -1.68 -0.19 -5.47
CA THR A 105 -2.86 0.41 -6.09
C THR A 105 -3.21 -0.36 -7.36
N VAL A 106 -4.42 -0.16 -7.89
CA VAL A 106 -4.80 -0.70 -9.20
C VAL A 106 -3.83 -0.23 -10.28
N THR A 107 -3.32 1.00 -10.15
CA THR A 107 -2.32 1.57 -11.06
C THR A 107 -0.97 0.88 -10.90
N ASP A 108 -0.50 0.64 -9.68
CA ASP A 108 0.76 -0.08 -9.43
C ASP A 108 0.68 -1.52 -9.96
N THR A 109 -0.45 -2.20 -9.69
CA THR A 109 -0.69 -3.55 -10.20
C THR A 109 -0.74 -3.59 -11.73
N ALA A 110 -1.35 -2.57 -12.35
CA ALA A 110 -1.41 -2.45 -13.80
C ALA A 110 -0.04 -2.12 -14.42
N LEU A 111 0.78 -1.32 -13.74
CA LEU A 111 2.15 -1.00 -14.16
C LEU A 111 3.06 -2.23 -14.05
N ASP A 112 2.98 -2.98 -12.96
CA ASP A 112 3.74 -4.23 -12.77
C ASP A 112 3.33 -5.29 -13.81
N ALA A 113 2.03 -5.43 -14.08
CA ALA A 113 1.54 -6.33 -15.12
C ALA A 113 2.03 -5.91 -16.51
N LEU A 114 2.04 -4.60 -16.81
CA LEU A 114 2.56 -4.06 -18.06
C LEU A 114 4.08 -4.25 -18.17
N GLU A 115 4.84 -4.04 -17.09
CA GLU A 115 6.29 -4.29 -17.07
C GLU A 115 6.59 -5.77 -17.32
N SER A 116 5.83 -6.67 -16.69
CA SER A 116 5.92 -8.11 -16.92
C SER A 116 5.65 -8.47 -18.38
N ASP A 117 4.62 -7.89 -19.01
CA ASP A 117 4.28 -8.11 -20.42
C ASP A 117 5.37 -7.58 -21.36
N ILE A 118 5.93 -6.39 -21.10
CA ILE A 118 7.03 -5.81 -21.88
C ILE A 118 8.28 -6.69 -21.76
N ARG A 119 8.60 -7.17 -20.55
CA ARG A 119 9.74 -8.05 -20.29
C ARG A 119 9.62 -9.39 -21.02
N VAL A 120 8.39 -9.92 -21.16
CA VAL A 120 8.10 -11.14 -21.93
C VAL A 120 8.15 -10.87 -23.45
N GLN A 121 7.78 -9.67 -23.90
CA GLN A 121 7.82 -9.28 -25.32
C GLN A 121 9.22 -8.91 -25.83
N THR A 122 10.17 -8.55 -24.97
CA THR A 122 11.58 -8.39 -25.34
C THR A 122 12.29 -9.73 -25.51
N ASP A 123 11.91 -10.51 -26.52
CA ASP A 123 12.84 -11.42 -27.19
C ASP A 123 13.77 -10.57 -28.06
N PRO A 124 15.08 -10.46 -27.75
CA PRO A 124 16.01 -9.62 -28.49
C PRO A 124 16.22 -10.03 -29.96
N MET A 125 15.60 -11.14 -30.42
CA MET A 125 15.72 -11.63 -31.79
C MET A 125 14.47 -11.46 -32.66
N ARG A 126 13.37 -10.86 -32.15
CA ARG A 126 12.15 -10.62 -32.94
C ARG A 126 11.89 -9.15 -33.19
N TRP A 127 12.88 -8.45 -33.74
CA TRP A 127 12.56 -7.30 -34.59
C TRP A 127 12.11 -7.87 -35.94
N GLU A 128 10.81 -8.09 -36.11
CA GLU A 128 10.26 -8.24 -37.47
C GLU A 128 10.55 -6.90 -38.16
N ALA A 129 11.63 -6.90 -38.94
CA ALA A 129 11.89 -5.82 -39.87
C ALA A 129 10.63 -5.70 -40.71
N VAL A 130 9.92 -4.59 -40.57
CA VAL A 130 9.02 -4.13 -41.61
C VAL A 130 9.93 -3.97 -42.83
N SER A 131 9.91 -4.97 -43.72
CA SER A 131 10.53 -4.84 -45.03
C SER A 131 9.78 -3.71 -45.73
N VAL A 132 10.40 -2.54 -45.79
CA VAL A 132 10.01 -1.47 -46.70
C VAL A 132 10.47 -1.89 -48.10
N ASP A 133 9.91 -2.97 -48.62
CA ASP A 133 10.07 -3.40 -50.01
C ASP A 133 8.74 -3.20 -50.74
N GLU A 134 8.30 -1.94 -50.79
CA GLU A 134 7.78 -1.37 -52.02
C GLU A 134 7.96 0.15 -51.92
N ALA A 135 8.93 0.67 -52.68
CA ALA A 135 9.10 2.09 -52.84
C ALA A 135 7.81 2.68 -53.46
N ILE A 136 6.93 3.22 -52.63
CA ILE A 136 5.95 4.20 -53.09
C ILE A 136 6.76 5.43 -53.49
N THR A 137 7.19 5.46 -54.75
CA THR A 137 7.69 6.67 -55.37
C THR A 137 6.51 7.65 -55.42
N PRO A 138 6.57 8.81 -54.75
CA PRO A 138 5.51 9.80 -54.92
C PRO A 138 5.56 10.30 -56.36
N GLU A 139 4.44 10.14 -57.08
CA GLU A 139 4.24 10.73 -58.40
C GLU A 139 4.45 12.25 -58.30
N PRO A 140 5.22 12.89 -59.21
CA PRO A 140 5.47 14.32 -59.12
C PRO A 140 4.16 15.10 -59.25
N PRO A 141 3.99 16.20 -58.51
CA PRO A 141 2.75 16.96 -58.53
C PRO A 141 2.49 17.53 -59.93
N ILE A 142 1.30 17.24 -60.47
CA ILE A 142 0.79 17.86 -61.70
C ILE A 142 0.61 19.34 -61.42
N VAL A 143 1.46 20.19 -62.01
CA VAL A 143 1.31 21.65 -61.95
C VAL A 143 0.29 22.05 -63.02
N PRO A 144 -0.90 22.57 -62.69
CA PRO A 144 -1.79 23.12 -63.70
C PRO A 144 -1.18 24.40 -64.30
N SER A 145 -1.19 24.50 -65.63
CA SER A 145 -0.78 25.70 -66.36
C SER A 145 -1.57 26.93 -65.90
N PRO A 146 -0.96 28.13 -65.84
CA PRO A 146 -1.64 29.33 -65.40
C PRO A 146 -2.75 29.70 -66.40
N ALA A 147 -3.99 29.78 -65.90
CA ALA A 147 -5.12 30.28 -66.65
C ALA A 147 -4.94 31.76 -66.99
N LEU A 148 -5.17 32.11 -68.25
CA LEU A 148 -5.19 33.49 -68.73
C LEU A 148 -6.37 34.22 -68.06
N VAL A 149 -6.07 35.21 -67.22
CA VAL A 149 -7.08 36.09 -66.59
C VAL A 149 -7.78 36.96 -67.65
N PRO A 150 -9.12 36.99 -67.74
CA PRO A 150 -9.81 37.99 -68.54
C PRO A 150 -9.79 39.34 -67.81
N SER A 151 -9.44 40.39 -68.55
CA SER A 151 -9.41 41.78 -68.09
C SER A 151 -10.77 42.24 -67.56
N VAL A 152 -10.76 42.88 -66.38
CA VAL A 152 -11.91 43.51 -65.73
C VAL A 152 -12.47 44.63 -66.61
N GLY A 153 -13.74 44.48 -67.02
CA GLY A 153 -14.58 45.53 -67.62
C GLY A 153 -15.40 46.24 -66.54
N ARG A 154 -15.46 47.57 -66.65
CA ARG A 154 -15.86 48.57 -65.67
C ARG A 154 -17.39 48.71 -65.48
N LEU A 155 -17.83 48.99 -64.25
CA LEU A 155 -19.14 49.54 -63.82
C LEU A 155 -19.52 50.83 -64.59
N PRO A 156 -20.80 51.23 -64.70
CA PRO A 156 -21.77 51.44 -63.61
C PRO A 156 -23.04 50.58 -63.64
#